data_AF-A0A9W4TEI6-F1
#
_entry.id   AF-A0A9W4TEI6-F1
#
_cell.length_a   1.000
_cell.length_b   1.000
_cell.length_c   1.000
_cell.angle_alpha   90.00
_cell.angle_beta   90.00
_cell.angle_gamma   90.00
#
_symmetry.space_group_name_H-M   'P 1'
#
loop_
_entity.id
_entity.type
_entity.pdbx_description
1 polymer ?
#
loop_
_entity_poly.entity_id
_entity_poly.type
_entity_poly.pdbx_seq_one_letter_code
_entity_poly.pdbx_strand_id
1 'polypeptide(L)'
;MRLQDLKNKYEISVFNESLDENLVGKASEWEYYSAIRLNGIIAVGWLSDDNILLVNTDGVFIYDILKKNIIFSDYENSFKKNISDDNLTFYVQTKSETVFIFGLRGGGGNLLTKDNIWKIEVIDIACNIKVPKLLNYKNGKKYFLELQQNSYEGNKYLGFSKSENYFLIMGDGGLDVFSRLTAP
;
A
#
# COMPACT_ATOMS: atom_id res chain seq x y z
N MET A 1 0.27 0.24 -18.93
CA MET A 1 1.10 1.43 -19.28
C MET A 1 2.58 1.05 -19.22
N ARG A 2 3.50 1.62 -20.03
CA ARG A 2 4.94 1.33 -19.87
C ARG A 2 5.57 2.25 -18.83
N LEU A 3 6.55 1.74 -18.09
CA LEU A 3 7.41 2.54 -17.22
C LEU A 3 8.12 3.64 -18.01
N GLN A 4 8.51 3.37 -19.27
CA GLN A 4 9.08 4.37 -20.16
C GLN A 4 8.10 5.51 -20.47
N ASP A 5 6.79 5.23 -20.53
CA ASP A 5 5.78 6.28 -20.77
C ASP A 5 5.69 7.22 -19.57
N LEU A 6 5.76 6.68 -18.35
CA LEU A 6 5.92 7.49 -17.13
C LEU A 6 7.22 8.30 -17.20
N LYS A 7 8.36 7.65 -17.50
CA LYS A 7 9.66 8.33 -17.63
C LYS A 7 9.68 9.41 -18.70
N ASN A 8 8.93 9.28 -19.80
CA ASN A 8 8.89 10.28 -20.86
C ASN A 8 7.95 11.45 -20.53
N LYS A 9 6.92 11.21 -19.71
CA LYS A 9 6.01 12.25 -19.24
C LYS A 9 6.68 13.23 -18.27
N TYR A 10 7.75 12.80 -17.59
CA TYR A 10 8.50 13.60 -16.62
C TYR A 10 9.97 13.75 -17.10
N GLU A 11 10.67 14.85 -16.83
CA GLU A 11 11.95 15.16 -17.52
C GLU A 11 13.04 14.08 -17.39
N ILE A 12 13.80 13.90 -18.48
CA ILE A 12 14.64 12.72 -18.84
C ILE A 12 15.92 12.54 -17.99
N SER A 13 16.31 13.50 -17.13
CA SER A 13 17.71 13.61 -16.67
C SER A 13 18.13 12.79 -15.45
N VAL A 14 17.38 11.77 -14.99
CA VAL A 14 17.68 11.12 -13.70
C VAL A 14 17.77 9.58 -13.72
N PHE A 15 17.66 8.90 -14.86
CA PHE A 15 17.37 7.45 -14.84
C PHE A 15 18.58 6.54 -15.11
N ASN A 16 18.83 5.62 -14.17
CA ASN A 16 19.64 4.43 -14.39
C ASN A 16 18.86 3.16 -13.95
N GLU A 17 19.14 2.05 -14.63
CA GLU A 17 18.84 0.65 -14.23
C GLU A 17 17.36 0.20 -14.12
N SER A 18 16.65 0.03 -15.25
CA SER A 18 15.54 -0.93 -15.30
C SER A 18 15.54 -1.70 -16.62
N LEU A 19 15.76 -3.02 -16.57
CA LEU A 19 15.75 -3.91 -17.74
C LEU A 19 14.34 -4.35 -18.17
N ASP A 20 13.35 -4.24 -17.30
CA ASP A 20 11.94 -4.54 -17.59
C ASP A 20 11.13 -3.24 -17.58
N GLU A 21 10.45 -2.95 -18.69
CA GLU A 21 9.80 -1.65 -18.94
C GLU A 21 8.29 -1.67 -18.72
N ASN A 22 7.70 -2.81 -18.36
CA ASN A 22 6.24 -2.90 -18.24
C ASN A 22 5.78 -2.82 -16.78
N LEU A 23 4.67 -2.09 -16.58
CA LEU A 23 3.89 -2.17 -15.36
C LEU A 23 2.96 -3.38 -15.46
N VAL A 24 2.82 -4.15 -14.38
CA VAL A 24 2.03 -5.38 -14.36
C VAL A 24 0.96 -5.34 -13.26
N GLY A 25 -0.27 -5.74 -13.61
CA GLY A 25 -1.31 -6.08 -12.63
C GLY A 25 -1.17 -7.47 -12.03
N LYS A 26 -0.26 -8.31 -12.56
CA LYS A 26 0.02 -9.67 -12.08
C LYS A 26 1.52 -9.94 -12.04
N ALA A 27 2.03 -10.31 -10.88
CA ALA A 27 3.44 -10.54 -10.58
C ALA A 27 3.63 -11.96 -10.02
N SER A 28 3.73 -12.96 -10.90
CA SER A 28 3.84 -14.38 -10.54
C SER A 28 2.67 -14.85 -9.67
N GLU A 29 2.89 -14.98 -8.36
CA GLU A 29 1.92 -15.46 -7.37
C GLU A 29 1.02 -14.35 -6.84
N TRP A 30 1.24 -13.11 -7.28
CA TRP A 30 0.49 -11.94 -6.83
C TRP A 30 -0.32 -11.35 -7.96
N GLU A 31 -1.53 -10.90 -7.67
CA GLU A 31 -2.36 -10.16 -8.62
C GLU A 31 -3.09 -9.00 -7.97
N TYR A 32 -3.41 -8.01 -8.79
CA TYR A 32 -4.25 -6.90 -8.39
C TYR A 32 -5.62 -7.42 -7.95
N TYR A 33 -6.07 -6.98 -6.77
CA TYR A 33 -7.26 -7.51 -6.11
C TYR A 33 -8.41 -6.48 -6.02
N SER A 34 -8.11 -5.28 -5.54
CA SER A 34 -9.09 -4.20 -5.41
C SER A 34 -8.42 -2.83 -5.25
N ALA A 35 -9.20 -1.78 -5.45
CA ALA A 35 -8.83 -0.42 -5.10
C ALA A 35 -9.86 0.15 -4.13
N ILE A 36 -9.37 0.88 -3.13
CA ILE A 36 -10.16 1.65 -2.20
C ILE A 36 -10.04 3.11 -2.60
N ARG A 37 -11.12 3.64 -3.18
CA ARG A 37 -11.22 5.04 -3.60
C ARG A 37 -11.74 5.88 -2.45
N LEU A 38 -10.89 6.11 -1.46
CA LEU A 38 -11.14 7.06 -0.38
C LEU A 38 -10.17 8.23 -0.56
N ASN A 39 -10.69 9.45 -0.59
CA ASN A 39 -9.86 10.63 -0.76
C ASN A 39 -9.13 10.98 0.55
N GLY A 40 -7.90 11.49 0.41
CA GLY A 40 -7.16 12.08 1.53
C GLY A 40 -6.74 11.09 2.60
N ILE A 41 -6.49 9.83 2.25
CA ILE A 41 -5.97 8.84 3.21
C ILE A 41 -4.59 9.32 3.71
N ILE A 42 -4.50 9.56 5.01
CA ILE A 42 -3.26 10.03 5.67
C ILE A 42 -2.58 8.92 6.45
N ALA A 43 -3.31 7.86 6.83
CA ALA A 43 -2.75 6.68 7.47
C ALA A 43 -3.53 5.42 7.12
N VAL A 44 -2.83 4.30 7.13
CA VAL A 44 -3.40 2.97 6.95
C VAL A 44 -2.72 1.95 7.86
N GLY A 45 -3.43 0.89 8.23
CA GLY A 45 -2.87 -0.25 8.95
C GLY A 45 -3.63 -1.54 8.69
N TRP A 46 -2.95 -2.67 8.89
CA TRP A 46 -3.55 -4.00 8.80
C TRP A 46 -4.05 -4.46 10.16
N LEU A 47 -5.33 -4.79 10.25
CA LEU A 47 -5.91 -5.47 11.41
C LEU A 47 -5.50 -6.94 11.45
N SER A 48 -5.74 -7.62 12.57
CA SER A 48 -5.37 -9.03 12.73
C SER A 48 -6.07 -9.99 11.76
N ASP A 49 -7.23 -9.59 11.25
CA ASP A 49 -8.06 -10.33 10.31
C ASP A 49 -7.85 -9.88 8.85
N ASP A 50 -6.73 -9.22 8.55
CA ASP A 50 -6.38 -8.63 7.24
C ASP A 50 -7.37 -7.57 6.72
N ASN A 51 -8.35 -7.17 7.52
CA ASN A 51 -9.10 -5.96 7.21
C ASN A 51 -8.19 -4.75 7.32
N ILE A 52 -8.60 -3.66 6.67
CA ILE A 52 -7.75 -2.47 6.54
C ILE A 52 -8.35 -1.34 7.39
N LEU A 53 -7.55 -0.83 8.31
CA LEU A 53 -7.82 0.41 9.02
C LEU A 53 -7.39 1.56 8.11
N LEU A 54 -8.31 2.47 7.83
CA LEU A 54 -8.06 3.66 7.01
C LEU A 54 -8.33 4.89 7.86
N VAL A 55 -7.46 5.89 7.75
CA VAL A 55 -7.64 7.20 8.36
C VAL A 55 -7.51 8.25 7.27
N ASN A 56 -8.50 9.11 7.16
CA ASN A 56 -8.43 10.32 6.33
C ASN A 56 -8.73 11.56 7.18
N THR A 57 -8.87 12.71 6.53
CA THR A 57 -9.21 13.97 7.21
C THR A 57 -10.60 14.00 7.83
N ASP A 58 -11.50 13.15 7.36
CA ASP A 58 -12.92 13.13 7.75
C ASP A 58 -13.19 12.13 8.87
N GLY A 59 -12.34 11.12 9.05
CA GLY A 59 -12.56 10.10 10.06
C GLY A 59 -11.71 8.83 9.93
N VAL A 60 -12.17 7.80 10.63
CA VAL A 60 -11.58 6.47 10.70
C VAL A 60 -12.53 5.45 10.12
N PHE A 61 -12.02 4.54 9.29
CA PHE A 61 -12.80 3.53 8.59
C PHE A 61 -12.17 2.15 8.73
N ILE A 62 -12.99 1.11 8.70
CA ILE A 62 -12.52 -0.27 8.53
C ILE A 62 -13.09 -0.80 7.23
N TYR A 63 -12.21 -1.21 6.32
CA TYR A 63 -12.54 -1.86 5.07
C TYR A 63 -12.44 -3.37 5.22
N ASP A 64 -13.54 -4.07 4.94
CA ASP A 64 -13.60 -5.51 4.86
C ASP A 64 -13.02 -5.97 3.53
N ILE A 65 -11.87 -6.63 3.56
CA ILE A 65 -11.13 -6.97 2.35
C ILE A 65 -11.88 -7.98 1.48
N LEU A 66 -12.56 -8.95 2.11
CA LEU A 66 -13.28 -10.02 1.41
C LEU A 66 -14.59 -9.49 0.80
N LYS A 67 -15.33 -8.66 1.55
CA LYS A 67 -16.58 -8.05 1.07
C LYS A 67 -16.37 -6.84 0.17
N LYS A 68 -15.13 -6.35 0.10
CA LYS A 68 -14.71 -5.18 -0.67
C LYS A 68 -15.50 -3.91 -0.35
N ASN A 69 -15.85 -3.70 0.92
CA ASN A 69 -16.64 -2.55 1.37
C ASN A 69 -16.20 -2.03 2.74
N ILE A 70 -16.62 -0.80 3.06
CA ILE A 70 -16.44 -0.22 4.40
C ILE A 70 -17.50 -0.85 5.32
N ILE A 71 -17.06 -1.44 6.44
CA ILE A 71 -17.91 -2.07 7.46
C ILE A 71 -17.99 -1.28 8.77
N PHE A 72 -17.14 -0.26 8.92
CA PHE A 72 -17.15 0.67 10.04
C PHE A 72 -16.71 2.04 9.56
N SER A 73 -17.38 3.07 10.05
CA SER A 73 -17.02 4.46 9.85
C SER A 73 -17.25 5.24 11.15
N ASP A 74 -16.27 6.05 11.50
CA ASP A 74 -16.33 7.00 12.60
C ASP A 74 -15.82 8.35 12.09
N TYR A 75 -16.77 9.25 11.85
CA TYR A 75 -16.53 10.59 11.32
C TYR A 75 -16.24 11.63 12.42
N GLU A 76 -16.21 11.22 13.69
CA GLU A 76 -15.78 12.13 14.74
C GLU A 76 -14.24 12.22 14.78
N ASN A 77 -13.72 13.26 15.42
CA ASN A 77 -12.27 13.51 15.63
C ASN A 77 -11.59 12.45 16.54
N SER A 78 -12.16 11.24 16.66
CA SER A 78 -11.66 10.10 17.44
C SER A 78 -10.25 9.69 17.03
N PHE A 79 -9.85 10.04 15.80
CA PHE A 79 -8.47 9.89 15.33
C PHE A 79 -7.46 10.39 16.37
N LYS A 80 -7.62 11.63 16.86
CA LYS A 80 -6.70 12.25 17.83
C LYS A 80 -6.72 11.59 19.20
N LYS A 81 -7.80 10.86 19.55
CA LYS A 81 -7.96 10.22 20.86
C LYS A 81 -7.33 8.83 20.92
N ASN A 82 -7.25 8.16 19.77
CA ASN A 82 -6.89 6.75 19.68
C ASN A 82 -5.53 6.52 18.98
N ILE A 83 -4.93 7.55 18.39
CA ILE A 83 -3.56 7.51 17.91
C ILE A 83 -2.57 7.68 19.08
N SER A 84 -1.48 6.93 19.03
CA SER A 84 -0.33 7.07 19.95
C SER A 84 0.42 8.38 19.74
N ASP A 85 1.12 8.86 20.78
CA ASP A 85 1.87 10.12 20.77
C ASP A 85 2.96 10.19 19.67
N ASP A 86 3.54 9.04 19.32
CA ASP A 86 4.55 8.93 18.26
C ASP A 86 3.93 8.84 16.85
N ASN A 87 2.62 8.71 16.75
CA ASN A 87 1.82 8.51 15.54
C ASN A 87 2.13 7.20 14.77
N LEU A 88 2.60 6.16 15.47
CA LEU A 88 2.95 4.86 14.87
C LEU A 88 1.88 3.78 15.07
N THR A 89 1.03 3.95 16.07
CA THR A 89 -0.03 2.98 16.41
C THR A 89 -1.38 3.65 16.63
N PHE A 90 -2.45 2.90 16.38
CA PHE A 90 -3.83 3.31 16.57
C PHE A 90 -4.63 2.24 17.32
N TYR A 91 -5.39 2.63 18.34
CA TYR A 91 -6.26 1.71 19.08
C TYR A 91 -7.68 1.68 18.50
N VAL A 92 -8.06 0.54 17.91
CA VAL A 92 -9.40 0.30 17.35
C VAL A 92 -10.31 -0.24 18.42
N GLN A 93 -11.09 0.63 19.07
CA GLN A 93 -11.95 0.29 20.19
C GLN A 93 -12.94 -0.85 19.87
N THR A 94 -13.58 -0.80 18.69
CA THR A 94 -14.57 -1.80 18.24
C THR A 94 -14.00 -3.20 18.07
N LYS A 95 -12.69 -3.34 17.88
CA LYS A 95 -11.98 -4.63 17.80
C LYS A 95 -11.12 -4.93 19.03
N SER A 96 -11.00 -3.98 19.96
CA SER A 96 -10.06 -4.05 21.09
C SER A 96 -8.63 -4.41 20.65
N GLU A 97 -8.18 -3.82 19.54
CA GLU A 97 -6.89 -4.11 18.90
C GLU A 97 -6.05 -2.83 18.74
N THR A 98 -4.74 -2.94 18.97
CA THR A 98 -3.77 -1.91 18.56
C THR A 98 -3.17 -2.26 17.21
N VAL A 99 -3.29 -1.33 16.25
CA VAL A 99 -2.86 -1.47 14.87
C VAL A 99 -1.64 -0.60 14.63
N PHE A 100 -0.58 -1.16 14.06
CA PHE A 100 0.53 -0.35 13.52
C PHE A 100 0.04 0.37 12.26
N ILE A 101 0.19 1.68 12.27
CA ILE A 101 -0.23 2.55 11.17
C ILE A 101 0.98 3.13 10.46
N PHE A 102 0.83 3.38 9.17
CA PHE A 102 1.83 3.97 8.32
C PHE A 102 1.21 5.03 7.40
N GLY A 103 1.97 6.06 7.03
CA GLY A 103 1.47 7.21 6.26
C GLY A 103 1.71 8.59 6.90
N LEU A 104 1.77 8.66 8.24
CA LEU A 104 1.92 9.92 8.98
C LEU A 104 3.37 10.24 9.37
N ARG A 105 4.05 9.30 10.05
CA ARG A 105 5.42 9.48 10.54
C ARG A 105 6.23 8.22 10.32
N GLY A 106 6.92 8.12 9.18
CA GLY A 106 8.01 7.15 8.92
C GLY A 106 7.72 5.65 9.10
N GLY A 107 6.60 5.26 9.72
CA GLY A 107 6.12 3.92 9.83
C GLY A 107 5.93 3.41 8.42
N GLY A 108 6.56 2.28 8.13
CA GLY A 108 6.28 1.47 6.95
C GLY A 108 5.45 0.28 7.40
N GLY A 109 4.62 -0.23 6.49
CA GLY A 109 4.11 -1.58 6.68
C GLY A 109 5.23 -2.61 6.56
N ASN A 110 4.92 -3.87 6.83
CA ASN A 110 5.89 -4.94 6.66
C ASN A 110 6.32 -5.03 5.20
N LEU A 111 7.61 -4.87 4.92
CA LEU A 111 8.14 -4.81 3.55
C LEU A 111 8.69 -6.15 3.05
N LEU A 112 8.80 -7.15 3.93
CA LEU A 112 9.36 -8.47 3.64
C LEU A 112 8.46 -9.54 4.27
N THR A 113 8.14 -10.60 3.51
CA THR A 113 7.41 -11.76 4.01
C THR A 113 8.26 -12.58 4.99
N LYS A 114 7.63 -13.30 5.92
CA LYS A 114 8.31 -14.12 6.96
C LYS A 114 9.22 -15.20 6.38
N ASP A 115 8.87 -15.73 5.21
CA ASP A 115 9.69 -16.70 4.47
C ASP A 115 10.91 -16.06 3.77
N ASN A 116 11.04 -14.73 3.84
CA ASN A 116 12.05 -13.91 3.18
C ASN A 116 12.07 -14.04 1.64
N ILE A 117 10.96 -14.49 1.03
CA ILE A 117 10.88 -14.68 -0.43
C ILE A 117 10.47 -13.40 -1.13
N TRP A 118 9.53 -12.65 -0.59
CA TRP A 118 8.91 -11.51 -1.26
C TRP A 118 9.20 -10.21 -0.52
N LYS A 119 9.76 -9.23 -1.23
CA LYS A 119 9.97 -7.87 -0.74
C LYS A 119 9.19 -6.87 -1.58
N ILE A 120 8.50 -5.94 -0.95
CA ILE A 120 7.91 -4.77 -1.60
C ILE A 120 8.72 -3.52 -1.25
N GLU A 121 9.01 -2.70 -2.25
CA GLU A 121 9.71 -1.43 -2.08
C GLU A 121 9.23 -0.41 -3.11
N VAL A 122 9.56 0.85 -2.88
CA VAL A 122 9.32 1.94 -3.83
C VAL A 122 10.65 2.34 -4.43
N ILE A 123 10.67 2.51 -5.75
CA ILE A 123 11.78 3.14 -6.45
C ILE A 123 11.40 4.56 -6.79
N ASP A 124 12.28 5.48 -6.41
CA ASP A 124 12.23 6.86 -6.86
C ASP A 124 12.85 6.90 -8.26
N ILE A 125 12.00 7.08 -9.28
CA ILE A 125 12.49 7.23 -10.65
C ILE A 125 12.79 8.72 -10.95
N ALA A 126 11.98 9.64 -10.41
CA ALA A 126 12.21 11.08 -10.47
C ALA A 126 11.85 11.72 -9.13
N CYS A 127 12.18 13.00 -8.94
CA CYS A 127 12.01 13.71 -7.66
C CYS A 127 10.62 13.53 -7.01
N ASN A 128 9.57 13.40 -7.81
CA ASN A 128 8.21 13.19 -7.32
C ASN A 128 7.56 11.89 -7.82
N ILE A 129 8.27 11.02 -8.53
CA ILE A 129 7.69 9.81 -9.13
C ILE A 129 8.20 8.57 -8.41
N LYS A 130 7.26 7.91 -7.72
CA LYS A 130 7.48 6.76 -6.86
C LYS A 130 6.77 5.55 -7.45
N VAL A 131 7.55 4.59 -7.95
CA VAL A 131 7.01 3.37 -8.57
C VAL A 131 7.17 2.19 -7.63
N PRO A 132 6.07 1.56 -7.19
CA PRO A 132 6.13 0.35 -6.38
C PRO A 132 6.69 -0.83 -7.19
N LYS A 133 7.56 -1.60 -6.55
CA LYS A 133 8.17 -2.80 -7.10
C LYS A 133 8.05 -3.94 -6.11
N LEU A 134 7.69 -5.11 -6.64
CA LEU A 134 7.76 -6.37 -5.93
C LEU A 134 9.00 -7.17 -6.40
N LEU A 135 9.79 -7.65 -5.46
CA LEU A 135 10.99 -8.43 -5.69
C LEU A 135 10.81 -9.84 -5.11
N ASN A 136 11.15 -10.84 -5.91
CA ASN A 136 11.27 -12.22 -5.46
C ASN A 136 12.75 -12.54 -5.20
N TYR A 137 13.15 -12.69 -3.94
CA TYR A 137 14.54 -13.00 -3.58
C TYR A 137 14.96 -14.42 -3.95
N LYS A 138 14.03 -15.35 -4.06
CA LYS A 138 14.33 -16.75 -4.42
C LYS A 138 14.80 -16.90 -5.86
N ASN A 139 14.26 -16.11 -6.79
CA ASN A 139 14.59 -16.19 -8.22
C ASN A 139 15.13 -14.88 -8.84
N GLY A 140 15.24 -13.81 -8.05
CA GLY A 140 15.75 -12.51 -8.48
C GLY A 140 14.80 -11.69 -9.37
N LYS A 141 13.58 -12.18 -9.64
CA LYS A 141 12.62 -11.48 -10.51
C LYS A 141 12.07 -10.23 -9.85
N LYS A 142 11.95 -9.16 -10.66
CA LYS A 142 11.46 -7.84 -10.27
C LYS A 142 10.19 -7.56 -11.06
N TYR A 143 9.19 -6.99 -10.39
CA TYR A 143 7.90 -6.66 -11.00
C TYR A 143 7.54 -5.22 -10.64
N PHE A 144 7.40 -4.35 -11.62
CA PHE A 144 6.86 -3.00 -11.42
C PHE A 144 5.34 -3.07 -11.46
N LEU A 145 4.69 -2.54 -10.43
CA LEU A 145 3.26 -2.78 -10.23
C LEU A 145 2.41 -1.71 -10.91
N GLU A 146 1.39 -2.13 -11.65
CA GLU A 146 0.38 -1.25 -12.22
C GLU A 146 -0.66 -0.87 -11.16
N LEU A 147 -0.85 0.43 -10.95
CA LEU A 147 -1.76 1.00 -9.94
C LEU A 147 -3.08 1.45 -10.57
N GLN A 148 -4.22 1.10 -9.96
CA GLN A 148 -5.54 1.55 -10.43
C GLN A 148 -5.93 2.92 -9.87
N GLN A 149 -5.25 3.42 -8.83
CA GLN A 149 -5.34 4.83 -8.43
C GLN A 149 -4.74 5.79 -9.49
N ASN A 150 -4.03 5.25 -10.50
CA ASN A 150 -3.46 5.98 -11.65
C ASN A 150 -2.55 7.18 -11.30
N SER A 151 -2.00 7.22 -10.09
CA SER A 151 -1.01 8.22 -9.68
C SER A 151 0.25 7.54 -9.12
N TYR A 152 1.38 7.85 -9.76
CA TYR A 152 2.72 7.50 -9.29
C TYR A 152 3.42 8.70 -8.64
N GLU A 153 2.75 9.86 -8.58
CA GLU A 153 3.27 11.07 -7.98
C GLU A 153 3.14 11.04 -6.46
N GLY A 154 4.06 11.71 -5.75
CA GLY A 154 4.00 11.86 -4.31
C GLY A 154 4.38 10.60 -3.54
N ASN A 155 4.22 10.66 -2.23
CA ASN A 155 4.60 9.57 -1.34
C ASN A 155 3.82 8.28 -1.62
N LYS A 156 4.48 7.16 -1.37
CA LYS A 156 3.89 5.81 -1.47
C LYS A 156 4.23 5.06 -0.21
N TYR A 157 3.20 4.46 0.39
CA TYR A 157 3.36 3.64 1.57
C TYR A 157 2.85 2.23 1.28
N LEU A 158 3.62 1.25 1.73
CA LEU A 158 3.49 -0.14 1.30
C LEU A 158 3.44 -1.04 2.52
N GLY A 159 2.81 -2.20 2.41
CA GLY A 159 2.95 -3.23 3.43
C GLY A 159 2.18 -4.50 3.16
N PHE A 160 2.80 -5.64 3.48
CA PHE A 160 2.14 -6.93 3.59
C PHE A 160 1.19 -6.97 4.79
N SER A 161 0.06 -7.65 4.61
CA SER A 161 -0.90 -7.97 5.67
C SER A 161 -0.31 -8.97 6.68
N LYS A 162 -1.00 -9.20 7.81
CA LYS A 162 -0.45 -10.07 8.86
C LYS A 162 -0.38 -11.54 8.42
N SER A 163 -1.33 -11.98 7.58
CA SER A 163 -1.33 -13.30 6.97
C SER A 163 -0.37 -13.44 5.79
N GLU A 164 0.09 -12.31 5.22
CA GLU A 164 0.88 -12.25 3.98
C GLU A 164 0.16 -12.81 2.75
N ASN A 165 -1.18 -12.88 2.81
CA ASN A 165 -2.02 -13.16 1.65
C ASN A 165 -2.32 -11.90 0.84
N TYR A 166 -2.13 -10.71 1.43
CA TYR A 166 -2.35 -9.43 0.78
C TYR A 166 -1.18 -8.49 1.00
N PHE A 167 -1.02 -7.52 0.11
CA PHE A 167 -0.29 -6.29 0.39
C PHE A 167 -1.02 -5.10 -0.20
N LEU A 168 -0.71 -3.92 0.31
CA LEU A 168 -1.33 -2.68 -0.13
C LEU A 168 -0.30 -1.64 -0.54
N ILE A 169 -0.76 -0.70 -1.35
CA ILE A 169 -0.03 0.47 -1.83
C ILE A 169 -0.94 1.67 -1.65
N MET A 170 -0.63 2.48 -0.65
CA MET A 170 -1.31 3.74 -0.40
C MET A 170 -0.56 4.88 -1.11
N GLY A 171 -1.31 5.74 -1.76
CA GLY A 171 -0.86 7.01 -2.31
C GLY A 171 -1.96 8.06 -2.26
N ASP A 172 -1.69 9.23 -2.82
CA ASP A 172 -2.62 10.37 -2.75
C ASP A 172 -3.96 10.10 -3.46
N GLY A 173 -3.97 9.18 -4.45
CA GLY A 173 -5.16 8.79 -5.21
C GLY A 173 -6.01 7.69 -4.55
N GLY A 174 -5.60 7.20 -3.38
CA GLY A 174 -6.27 6.14 -2.65
C GLY A 174 -5.34 4.96 -2.37
N LEU A 175 -5.91 3.76 -2.37
CA LEU A 175 -5.20 2.57 -1.96
C LEU A 175 -5.46 1.41 -2.92
N ASP A 176 -4.39 0.82 -3.45
CA ASP A 176 -4.46 -0.40 -4.25
C ASP A 176 -4.09 -1.61 -3.39
N VAL A 177 -4.81 -2.71 -3.55
CA VAL A 177 -4.59 -3.98 -2.84
C VAL A 177 -4.24 -5.05 -3.87
N PHE A 178 -3.25 -5.86 -3.53
CA PHE A 178 -2.85 -7.06 -4.26
C PHE A 178 -3.02 -8.27 -3.35
N SER A 179 -3.40 -9.40 -3.94
CA SER A 179 -3.56 -10.67 -3.24
C SER A 179 -2.65 -11.73 -3.82
N ARG A 180 -2.31 -12.75 -3.01
CA ARG A 180 -1.79 -14.00 -3.53
C ARG A 180 -2.87 -14.69 -4.37
N LEU A 181 -2.47 -15.41 -5.41
CA LEU A 181 -3.38 -16.23 -6.25
C LEU A 181 -4.10 -17.33 -5.46
N THR A 182 -3.58 -17.70 -4.30
CA THR A 182 -4.15 -18.69 -3.38
C THR A 182 -4.84 -18.05 -2.17
N ALA A 183 -4.99 -16.73 -2.15
CA ALA A 183 -5.73 -16.05 -1.09
C ALA A 183 -7.22 -16.46 -1.16
N PRO A 184 -7.89 -16.57 0.01
CA PRO A 184 -9.30 -16.93 0.09
C PRO A 184 -10.24 -15.89 -0.53
#